data_AF-A0A0W1B0R3-F1
#
_entry.id   AF-A0A0W1B0R3-F1
#
_cell.length_a   1.000
_cell.length_b   1.000
_cell.length_c   1.000
_cell.angle_alpha   90.00
_cell.angle_beta   90.00
_cell.angle_gamma   90.00
#
_symmetry.space_group_name_H-M   'P 1'
#
loop_
_entity.id
_entity.type
_entity.pdbx_description
1 polymer ?
#
loop_
_entity_poly.entity_id
_entity_poly.type
_entity_poly.pdbx_seq_one_letter_code
_entity_poly.pdbx_strand_id
1 'polypeptide(L)'
;MFAESFCEFHEKISHTYMMLEAYHCPVVKKPVNVGGYLRLATEDYITIIAEFMAGFSEDAFGRPVQPETMLPVAKEAASSGRFADAKNPVSNKVYQSIGFLDAGRIADIKFDLRP
;
A
#
# COMPACT_ATOMS: atom_id res chain seq x y z
N MET A 1 15.58 -20.13 15.53
CA MET A 1 14.36 -19.66 14.82
C MET A 1 14.18 -20.47 13.53
N PHE A 2 12.98 -20.49 12.91
CA PHE A 2 12.72 -21.27 11.68
C PHE A 2 13.75 -21.02 10.56
N ALA A 3 14.05 -19.75 10.27
CA ALA A 3 14.96 -19.39 9.18
C ALA A 3 16.39 -19.94 9.38
N GLU A 4 16.90 -19.88 10.61
CA GLU A 4 18.22 -20.44 10.96
C GLU A 4 18.25 -21.95 10.76
N SER A 5 17.27 -22.67 11.32
CA SER A 5 17.18 -24.13 11.21
C SER A 5 16.98 -24.59 9.75
N PHE A 6 16.23 -23.83 8.95
CA PHE A 6 16.06 -24.09 7.52
C PHE A 6 17.37 -23.89 6.74
N CYS A 7 18.11 -22.81 7.02
CA CYS A 7 19.39 -22.51 6.39
C CYS A 7 20.49 -23.52 6.73
N GLU A 8 20.50 -24.03 7.95
CA GLU A 8 21.43 -25.08 8.37
C GLU A 8 21.19 -26.37 7.59
N PHE A 9 19.94 -26.82 7.51
CA PHE A 9 19.59 -28.06 6.83
C PHE A 9 19.76 -27.99 5.31
N HIS A 10 19.49 -26.83 4.70
CA HIS A 10 19.53 -26.67 3.24
C HIS A 10 20.81 -26.01 2.70
N GLU A 11 21.84 -25.82 3.54
CA GLU A 11 23.10 -25.14 3.15
C GLU A 11 22.88 -23.77 2.51
N LYS A 12 21.91 -23.02 3.03
CA LYS A 12 21.54 -21.67 2.58
C LYS A 12 22.00 -20.62 3.58
N ILE A 13 21.87 -19.35 3.17
CA ILE A 13 21.91 -18.19 4.06
C ILE A 13 20.55 -17.48 4.00
N SER A 14 20.19 -16.77 5.07
CA SER A 14 18.99 -15.94 5.11
C SER A 14 19.35 -14.50 5.45
N HIS A 15 18.62 -13.55 4.86
CA HIS A 15 18.70 -12.14 5.24
C HIS A 15 17.31 -11.52 5.30
N THR A 16 17.17 -10.48 6.12
CA THR A 16 15.94 -9.66 6.13
C THR A 16 15.94 -8.81 4.86
N TYR A 17 15.00 -9.07 3.96
CA TYR A 17 14.86 -8.32 2.70
C TYR A 17 14.02 -7.06 2.90
N MET A 18 12.95 -7.14 3.70
CA MET A 18 12.07 -6.02 3.99
C MET A 18 11.53 -6.09 5.42
N MET A 19 11.25 -4.92 5.99
CA MET A 19 10.52 -4.79 7.25
C MET A 19 9.20 -4.08 6.97
N LEU A 20 8.09 -4.77 7.20
CA LEU A 20 6.74 -4.23 7.06
C LEU A 20 6.21 -3.79 8.43
N GLU A 21 5.51 -2.66 8.47
CA GLU A 21 4.74 -2.24 9.64
C GLU A 21 3.30 -2.69 9.47
N ALA A 22 2.81 -3.48 10.42
CA ALA A 22 1.45 -3.96 10.44
C ALA A 22 0.56 -2.94 11.15
N TYR A 23 -0.65 -2.77 10.64
CA TYR A 23 -1.62 -1.85 11.21
C TYR A 23 -2.98 -2.51 11.31
N HIS A 24 -3.73 -2.21 12.37
CA HIS A 24 -5.12 -2.65 12.50
C HIS A 24 -6.03 -1.47 12.86
N CYS A 25 -7.21 -1.39 12.25
CA CYS A 25 -8.18 -0.33 12.52
C CYS A 25 -9.42 -0.92 13.19
N PRO A 26 -9.49 -0.94 14.54
CA PRO A 26 -10.66 -1.47 15.23
C PRO A 26 -11.88 -0.56 15.09
N VAL A 27 -11.65 0.75 14.95
CA VAL A 27 -12.69 1.78 14.78
C VAL A 27 -12.21 2.82 13.78
N VAL A 28 -12.93 2.96 12.67
CA VAL A 28 -12.63 3.95 11.63
C VAL A 28 -12.94 5.36 12.16
N LYS A 29 -11.92 6.23 12.21
CA LYS A 29 -12.11 7.66 12.53
C LYS A 29 -12.44 8.42 11.26
N LYS A 30 -13.68 8.87 11.13
CA LYS A 30 -14.08 9.72 10.00
C LYS A 30 -13.44 11.11 10.15
N PRO A 31 -12.96 11.72 9.06
CA PRO A 31 -12.46 13.09 9.12
C PRO A 31 -13.57 14.05 9.57
N VAL A 32 -13.24 14.94 10.49
CA VAL A 32 -14.13 16.00 10.97
C VAL A 32 -13.94 17.25 10.11
N ASN A 33 -15.02 18.00 9.88
CA ASN A 33 -15.03 19.25 9.09
C ASN A 33 -14.70 19.08 7.58
N VAL A 34 -14.80 17.87 7.05
CA VAL A 34 -14.76 17.61 5.60
C VAL A 34 -16.18 17.31 5.15
N GLY A 35 -16.75 18.18 4.31
CA GLY A 35 -18.05 17.92 3.69
C GLY A 35 -17.96 16.80 2.65
N GLY A 36 -19.02 16.01 2.51
CA GLY A 36 -19.13 14.94 1.51
C GLY A 36 -19.52 13.59 2.11
N TYR A 37 -19.45 12.55 1.29
CA TYR A 37 -19.72 11.16 1.67
C TYR A 37 -18.69 10.24 1.01
N LEU A 38 -18.34 9.15 1.70
CA LEU A 38 -17.54 8.08 1.10
C LEU A 38 -18.42 7.33 0.10
N ARG A 39 -17.96 7.19 -1.13
CA ARG A 39 -18.59 6.34 -2.15
C ARG A 39 -17.68 5.19 -2.49
N LEU A 40 -18.29 4.04 -2.80
CA LEU A 40 -17.58 2.95 -3.44
C LEU A 40 -17.11 3.42 -4.81
N ALA A 41 -15.85 3.15 -5.15
CA ALA A 41 -15.31 3.41 -6.47
C ALA A 41 -15.97 2.46 -7.48
N THR A 42 -16.98 2.93 -8.21
CA THR A 42 -17.59 2.23 -9.35
C THR A 42 -16.93 2.65 -10.65
N GLU A 43 -17.27 1.97 -11.76
CA GLU A 43 -16.77 2.34 -13.09
C GLU A 43 -17.15 3.78 -13.49
N ASP A 44 -18.21 4.34 -12.91
CA ASP A 44 -18.64 5.72 -13.15
C ASP A 44 -17.60 6.77 -12.71
N TYR A 45 -16.64 6.38 -11.87
CA TYR A 45 -15.62 7.28 -11.33
C TYR A 45 -14.24 7.09 -11.96
N ILE A 46 -14.10 6.28 -13.01
CA ILE A 46 -12.80 5.95 -13.63
C ILE A 46 -12.02 7.21 -14.03
N THR A 47 -12.69 8.21 -14.60
CA THR A 47 -12.04 9.46 -15.02
C THR A 47 -11.50 10.26 -13.82
N ILE A 48 -12.31 10.43 -12.78
CA ILE A 48 -11.93 11.12 -11.54
C ILE A 48 -10.77 10.40 -10.85
N ILE A 49 -10.81 9.07 -10.83
CA ILE A 49 -9.75 8.22 -10.29
C ILE A 49 -8.44 8.41 -11.09
N ALA A 50 -8.53 8.45 -12.41
CA ALA A 50 -7.37 8.60 -13.28
C ALA A 50 -6.71 9.98 -13.13
N GLU A 51 -7.51 11.05 -13.01
CA GLU A 51 -7.04 12.40 -12.70
C GLU A 51 -6.35 12.46 -11.34
N PHE A 52 -6.96 11.84 -10.32
CA PHE A 52 -6.36 11.74 -9.00
C PHE A 52 -5.00 11.02 -9.04
N MET A 53 -4.92 9.87 -9.73
CA MET A 53 -3.67 9.12 -9.86
C MET A 53 -2.59 9.92 -10.59
N ALA A 54 -2.97 10.72 -11.58
CA ALA A 54 -2.05 11.60 -12.30
C ALA A 54 -1.47 12.69 -11.41
N GLY A 55 -2.34 13.42 -10.68
CA GLY A 55 -1.92 14.42 -9.70
C GLY A 55 -1.05 13.82 -8.60
N PHE A 56 -1.44 12.65 -8.07
CA PHE A 56 -0.65 11.93 -7.07
C PHE A 56 0.75 11.58 -7.58
N SER A 57 0.90 11.15 -8.84
CA SER A 57 2.21 10.84 -9.42
C SER A 57 3.13 12.06 -9.46
N GLU A 58 2.58 13.23 -9.75
CA GLU A 58 3.33 14.49 -9.73
C GLU A 58 3.71 14.88 -8.30
N ASP A 59 2.75 14.90 -7.38
CA ASP A 59 2.98 15.31 -5.99
C ASP A 59 3.94 14.37 -5.24
N ALA A 60 3.79 13.06 -5.43
CA ALA A 60 4.55 12.05 -4.69
C ALA A 60 5.92 11.75 -5.30
N PHE A 61 6.05 11.79 -6.63
CA PHE A 61 7.26 11.35 -7.34
C PHE A 61 7.88 12.43 -8.24
N GLY A 62 7.27 13.62 -8.36
CA GLY A 62 7.71 14.67 -9.28
C GLY A 62 7.54 14.26 -10.75
N ARG A 63 6.65 13.31 -11.04
CA ARG A 63 6.45 12.74 -12.39
C ARG A 63 5.08 13.11 -12.92
N PRO A 64 4.97 14.17 -13.74
CA PRO A 64 3.70 14.49 -14.38
C PRO A 64 3.33 13.38 -15.36
N VAL A 65 2.11 12.89 -15.26
CA VAL A 65 1.53 11.90 -16.18
C VAL A 65 0.18 12.40 -16.65
N GLN A 66 -0.23 12.03 -17.87
CA GLN A 66 -1.53 12.42 -18.41
C GLN A 66 -2.63 11.50 -17.83
N PRO A 67 -3.77 12.02 -17.36
CA PRO A 67 -4.85 11.20 -16.80
C PRO A 67 -5.30 10.06 -17.71
N GLU A 68 -5.31 10.28 -19.03
CA GLU A 68 -5.76 9.29 -20.02
C GLU A 68 -4.92 8.01 -19.99
N THR A 69 -3.63 8.12 -19.64
CA THR A 69 -2.74 6.95 -19.54
C THR A 69 -3.01 6.14 -18.27
N MET A 70 -3.71 6.72 -17.29
CA MET A 70 -4.06 6.09 -16.02
C MET A 70 -5.42 5.38 -16.08
N LEU A 71 -6.24 5.60 -17.11
CA LEU A 71 -7.58 4.99 -17.26
C LEU A 71 -7.61 3.45 -17.11
N PRO A 72 -6.66 2.67 -17.66
CA PRO A 72 -6.68 1.21 -17.47
C PRO A 72 -6.48 0.81 -16.00
N VAL A 73 -5.52 1.46 -15.32
CA VAL A 73 -5.22 1.22 -13.90
C VAL A 73 -6.35 1.71 -13.02
N ALA A 74 -6.96 2.84 -13.37
CA ALA A 74 -8.13 3.40 -12.71
C ALA A 74 -9.32 2.42 -12.73
N LYS A 75 -9.57 1.80 -13.89
CA LYS A 75 -10.63 0.80 -14.05
C LYS A 75 -10.36 -0.45 -13.22
N GLU A 76 -9.14 -0.96 -13.21
CA GLU A 76 -8.75 -2.09 -12.37
C GLU A 76 -8.92 -1.77 -10.88
N ALA A 77 -8.50 -0.58 -10.46
CA ALA A 77 -8.61 -0.16 -9.06
C ALA A 77 -10.07 -0.02 -8.61
N ALA A 78 -10.94 0.58 -9.45
CA ALA A 78 -12.37 0.69 -9.19
C ALA A 78 -13.05 -0.68 -9.11
N SER A 79 -12.78 -1.56 -10.08
CA SER A 79 -13.41 -2.90 -10.13
C SER A 79 -12.93 -3.85 -9.04
N SER A 80 -11.69 -3.72 -8.57
CA SER A 80 -11.12 -4.61 -7.55
C SER A 80 -11.28 -4.09 -6.12
N GLY A 81 -11.72 -2.84 -5.93
CA GLY A 81 -11.78 -2.19 -4.62
C GLY A 81 -10.40 -1.95 -3.98
N ARG A 82 -9.30 -2.14 -4.73
CA ARG A 82 -7.92 -2.01 -4.26
C ARG A 82 -7.37 -0.62 -4.57
N PHE A 83 -7.84 0.38 -3.83
CA PHE A 83 -7.33 1.75 -3.91
C PHE A 83 -6.27 2.09 -2.85
N ALA A 84 -5.97 1.14 -1.95
CA ALA A 84 -4.92 1.29 -0.95
C ALA A 84 -3.65 0.59 -1.45
N ASP A 85 -2.61 1.38 -1.72
CA ASP A 85 -1.29 0.85 -2.03
C ASP A 85 -0.67 0.24 -0.77
N ALA A 86 -0.36 -1.07 -0.84
CA ALA A 86 0.30 -1.81 0.23
C ALA A 86 1.80 -1.51 0.34
N LYS A 87 2.40 -0.75 -0.60
CA LYS A 87 3.84 -0.48 -0.69
C LYS A 87 4.25 0.98 -0.50
N ASN A 88 3.33 1.88 -0.13
CA ASN A 88 3.66 3.30 0.00
C ASN A 88 4.11 3.67 1.43
N PRO A 89 5.41 3.97 1.68
CA PRO A 89 5.95 4.31 3.00
C PRO A 89 5.45 5.65 3.57
N VAL A 90 4.87 6.52 2.75
CA VAL A 90 4.25 7.79 3.21
C VAL A 90 2.89 7.53 3.89
N SER A 91 2.29 6.36 3.67
CA SER A 91 0.93 6.05 4.13
C SER A 91 0.84 5.87 5.65
N ASN A 92 1.93 5.57 6.35
CA ASN A 92 1.90 5.27 7.80
C ASN A 92 1.31 6.43 8.62
N LYS A 93 1.63 7.67 8.25
CA LYS A 93 1.05 8.87 8.91
C LYS A 93 -0.43 9.05 8.61
N VAL A 94 -0.87 8.69 7.40
CA VAL A 94 -2.28 8.79 6.99
C VAL A 94 -3.11 7.70 7.67
N TYR A 95 -2.60 6.47 7.76
CA TYR A 95 -3.27 5.39 8.47
C TYR A 95 -3.50 5.73 9.95
N GLN A 96 -2.48 6.28 10.62
CA GLN A 96 -2.60 6.71 12.02
C GLN A 96 -3.65 7.81 12.22
N SER A 97 -3.75 8.78 11.31
CA SER A 97 -4.70 9.89 11.45
C SER A 97 -6.16 9.46 11.28
N ILE A 98 -6.42 8.39 10.52
CA ILE A 98 -7.76 7.83 10.30
C ILE A 98 -8.11 6.65 11.23
N GLY A 99 -7.26 6.36 12.23
CA GLY A 99 -7.57 5.45 13.33
C GLY A 99 -6.96 4.05 13.24
N PHE A 100 -5.99 3.82 12.35
CA PHE A 100 -5.18 2.61 12.39
C PHE A 100 -4.14 2.69 13.51
N LEU A 101 -3.97 1.59 14.24
CA LEU A 101 -3.02 1.42 15.33
C LEU A 101 -1.90 0.48 14.89
N ASP A 102 -0.68 0.72 15.38
CA ASP A 102 0.46 -0.17 15.17
C ASP A 102 0.14 -1.56 15.72
N ALA A 103 0.30 -2.59 14.88
CA ALA A 103 0.07 -4.00 15.18
C ALA A 103 1.38 -4.81 15.19
N GLY A 104 2.53 -4.13 15.18
CA GLY A 104 3.86 -4.72 15.18
C GLY A 104 4.51 -4.72 13.81
N ARG A 105 5.59 -5.51 13.69
CA ARG A 105 6.40 -5.58 12.47
C ARG A 105 6.45 -6.99 11.92
N ILE A 106 6.45 -7.10 10.60
CA ILE A 106 6.59 -8.35 9.88
C ILE A 106 7.89 -8.27 9.08
N ALA A 107 8.83 -9.16 9.39
CA ALA A 107 10.06 -9.31 8.63
C ALA A 107 9.82 -10.22 7.43
N ASP A 108 10.10 -9.72 6.23
CA ASP A 108 10.20 -10.54 5.02
C ASP A 108 11.62 -11.11 4.91
N ILE A 109 11.73 -12.44 4.97
CA ILE A 109 13.00 -13.16 4.99
C ILE A 109 13.22 -13.82 3.64
N LYS A 110 14.35 -13.52 3.00
CA LYS A 110 14.82 -14.22 1.80
C LYS A 110 15.89 -15.24 2.13
N PHE A 111 15.92 -16.31 1.35
CA PHE A 111 16.88 -17.41 1.45
C PHE A 111 17.70 -17.50 0.18
N ASP A 112 19.01 -17.35 0.29
CA ASP A 112 19.96 -17.43 -0.82
C ASP A 112 20.84 -18.67 -0.69
N LEU A 113 21.44 -19.09 -1.81
CA LEU A 113 22.49 -20.09 -1.79
C LEU A 113 23.70 -19.55 -1.04
N ARG A 114 24.41 -20.42 -0.31
CA ARG A 114 25.74 -20.06 0.20
C ARG A 114 26.66 -19.78 -1.00
N PRO A 115 27.48 -18.71 -0.94
CA PRO A 115 28.53 -18.49 -1.93
C PRO A 115 29.58 -19.60 -1.92
#